data_AF-A0A940DII1-F1
#
_entry.id   AF-A0A940DII1-F1
#
_cell.length_a   1.000
_cell.length_b   1.000
_cell.length_c   1.000
_cell.angle_alpha   90.00
_cell.angle_beta   90.00
_cell.angle_gamma   90.00
#
_symmetry.space_group_name_H-M   'P 1'
#
loop_
_entity.id
_entity.type
_entity.pdbx_description
1 polymer ?
#
loop_
_entity_poly.entity_id
_entity_poly.type
_entity_poly.pdbx_seq_one_letter_code
_entity_poly.pdbx_strand_id
1 'polypeptide(L)'
;MLSYHNGNPDYRFLTIDKIHDFDGLNDLFFKVLARDVDARTESIKNDFPHVPYLNSSLFEKTELEKNTFGINAISARVPLPLLSCSILKKAKHTAPPRSTLEYLFRFLDAYDFASTGDGAVEDNDKTLINASVLGLIFEKINGHKDGSVFTPGVITMYMCREAISRTVIDKFNDRYGWRCTSVSDLYNRIDNISVSEANETFDNIKICDPAVGSGHFLVSALNEMIYLKYSLGILVDSAGQRIRKTDYTITIDNDELVISLYDGSFFSYIPSNPECQRIQETIFQEKRRIIEHSLFGVDINPNSVKICQLRLWIELLKNTYYTADSGYTQLETLPNIDINIKCGNSLLYRFDITDNIQQILHDTGISIAKYRETVFSYKNAPDKLVKREMNGFIHNIKTKLADGITGQLPEIRQLTSLRNQLFAIDAPRLIPYTDKELTIISKKRDKLTKDIQEIENRIEEKRSIYANALEWRIEYPELLDDSGSFIGFDCIIGNPPYIQLQKMGIDADALSDMKYQVFTRTGDIYCLFYELGTSLLRHGGTLCFITSNKWMRAGYGEALRRFLIADTDPLVLIDFAGTKIFDSATVDTNILLLRKSSFSRSLTACTVTGRDCLDKLVV
;
A
#
# COMPACT_ATOMS: atom_id res chain seq x y z
N MET A 1 -11.92 -4.14 22.80
CA MET A 1 -13.23 -4.58 23.33
C MET A 1 -13.12 -5.04 24.78
N LEU A 2 -12.58 -6.24 25.07
CA LEU A 2 -12.42 -6.72 26.45
C LEU A 2 -11.57 -5.79 27.34
N SER A 3 -10.39 -5.41 26.85
CA SER A 3 -9.49 -4.47 27.57
C SER A 3 -10.18 -3.15 27.90
N TYR A 4 -10.88 -2.52 26.93
CA TYR A 4 -11.63 -1.27 27.14
C TYR A 4 -12.77 -1.38 28.18
N HIS A 5 -13.19 -2.59 28.54
CA HIS A 5 -14.27 -2.85 29.49
C HIS A 5 -13.79 -3.66 30.70
N ASN A 6 -12.53 -3.49 31.11
CA ASN A 6 -11.94 -4.13 32.29
C ASN A 6 -12.13 -5.66 32.31
N GLY A 7 -12.02 -6.30 31.15
CA GLY A 7 -12.13 -7.76 31.02
C GLY A 7 -13.55 -8.31 31.10
N ASN A 8 -14.61 -7.47 31.03
CA ASN A 8 -16.00 -7.95 31.10
C ASN A 8 -16.30 -9.03 30.02
N PRO A 9 -16.60 -10.28 30.42
CA PRO A 9 -16.83 -11.40 29.48
C PRO A 9 -17.93 -11.17 28.45
N ASP A 10 -18.91 -10.30 28.71
CA ASP A 10 -20.01 -10.02 27.79
C ASP A 10 -19.52 -9.43 26.46
N TYR A 11 -18.40 -8.71 26.49
CA TYR A 11 -17.73 -8.12 25.32
C TYR A 11 -16.88 -9.14 24.55
N ARG A 12 -16.75 -10.38 25.02
CA ARG A 12 -16.13 -11.48 24.29
C ARG A 12 -17.13 -12.04 23.29
N PHE A 13 -16.82 -11.99 22.00
CA PHE A 13 -17.74 -12.45 20.94
C PHE A 13 -17.20 -13.60 20.09
N LEU A 14 -15.87 -13.78 20.02
CA LEU A 14 -15.23 -14.85 19.24
C LEU A 14 -15.10 -16.12 20.08
N THR A 15 -16.23 -16.75 20.43
CA THR A 15 -16.28 -17.99 21.22
C THR A 15 -17.17 -19.03 20.56
N ILE A 16 -16.93 -20.31 20.85
CA ILE A 16 -17.77 -21.40 20.34
C ILE A 16 -19.19 -21.38 20.92
N ASP A 17 -19.37 -20.73 22.08
CA ASP A 17 -20.67 -20.56 22.73
C ASP A 17 -21.54 -19.50 22.04
N LYS A 18 -20.94 -18.53 21.36
CA LYS A 18 -21.65 -17.52 20.55
C LYS A 18 -21.69 -17.88 19.07
N ILE A 19 -20.66 -18.57 18.57
CA ILE A 19 -20.51 -18.92 17.15
C ILE A 19 -20.28 -20.43 17.05
N HIS A 20 -21.35 -21.17 16.84
CA HIS A 20 -21.33 -22.64 16.90
C HIS A 20 -20.74 -23.32 15.66
N ASP A 21 -20.83 -22.67 14.51
CA ASP A 21 -20.43 -23.22 13.21
C ASP A 21 -20.00 -22.11 12.21
N PHE A 22 -19.67 -22.53 10.99
CA PHE A 22 -19.24 -21.63 9.93
C PHE A 22 -20.39 -20.78 9.35
N ASP A 23 -21.65 -21.18 9.56
CA ASP A 23 -22.81 -20.32 9.23
C ASP A 23 -22.85 -19.13 10.21
N GLY A 24 -22.66 -19.38 11.51
CA GLY A 24 -22.52 -18.32 12.51
C GLY A 24 -21.33 -17.40 12.25
N LEU A 25 -20.20 -17.95 11.79
CA LEU A 25 -19.02 -17.16 11.44
C LEU A 25 -19.27 -16.29 10.19
N ASN A 26 -19.98 -16.83 9.19
CA ASN A 26 -20.44 -16.06 8.03
C ASN A 26 -21.35 -14.90 8.44
N ASP A 27 -22.25 -15.14 9.40
CA ASP A 27 -23.15 -14.11 9.91
C ASP A 27 -22.39 -13.02 10.67
N LEU A 28 -21.40 -13.38 11.49
CA LEU A 28 -20.50 -12.41 12.10
C LEU A 28 -19.82 -11.53 11.04
N PHE A 29 -19.26 -12.11 9.98
CA PHE A 29 -18.56 -11.33 8.95
C PHE A 29 -19.50 -10.43 8.17
N PHE A 30 -20.57 -10.97 7.59
CA PHE A 30 -21.36 -10.26 6.58
C PHE A 30 -22.65 -9.62 7.09
N LYS A 31 -23.17 -10.06 8.25
CA LYS A 31 -24.40 -9.52 8.85
C LYS A 31 -24.15 -8.67 10.09
N VAL A 32 -22.98 -8.81 10.75
CA VAL A 32 -22.60 -8.03 11.94
C VAL A 32 -21.51 -7.02 11.59
N LEU A 33 -20.28 -7.47 11.28
CA LEU A 33 -19.12 -6.59 11.09
C LEU A 33 -19.21 -5.73 9.82
N ALA A 34 -19.87 -6.23 8.77
CA ALA A 34 -20.09 -5.52 7.51
C ALA A 34 -21.37 -4.65 7.47
N ARG A 35 -22.15 -4.62 8.55
CA ARG A 35 -23.48 -3.97 8.56
C ARG A 35 -23.67 -3.09 9.79
N ASP A 36 -24.13 -1.88 9.53
CA ASP A 36 -24.50 -0.91 10.56
C ASP A 36 -25.46 -1.51 11.60
N VAL A 37 -25.28 -1.13 12.87
CA VAL A 37 -26.02 -1.68 14.01
C VAL A 37 -27.53 -1.51 13.83
N ASP A 38 -27.98 -0.37 13.33
CA ASP A 38 -29.40 -0.06 13.16
C ASP A 38 -30.03 -0.86 12.02
N ALA A 39 -29.22 -1.19 11.01
CA ALA A 39 -29.65 -1.99 9.88
C ALA A 39 -29.71 -3.50 10.18
N ARG A 40 -29.19 -3.98 11.32
CA ARG A 40 -29.20 -5.41 11.71
C ARG A 40 -30.62 -5.89 12.05
N THR A 41 -30.87 -7.19 11.84
CA THR A 41 -32.11 -7.82 12.29
C THR A 41 -32.11 -7.95 13.82
N GLU A 42 -33.30 -8.00 14.44
CA GLU A 42 -33.42 -8.11 15.90
C GLU A 42 -32.74 -9.37 16.48
N SER A 43 -32.79 -10.50 15.76
CA SER A 43 -32.05 -11.72 16.16
C SER A 43 -30.55 -11.43 16.26
N ILE A 44 -29.97 -10.80 15.24
CA ILE A 44 -28.52 -10.53 15.19
C ILE A 44 -28.11 -9.50 16.25
N LYS A 45 -28.96 -8.52 16.54
CA LYS A 45 -28.72 -7.55 17.64
C LYS A 45 -28.67 -8.25 19.00
N ASN A 46 -29.54 -9.24 19.23
CA ASN A 46 -29.55 -10.00 20.47
C ASN A 46 -28.34 -10.96 20.58
N ASP A 47 -27.92 -11.56 19.47
CA ASP A 47 -26.78 -12.48 19.45
C ASP A 47 -25.43 -11.75 19.58
N PHE A 48 -25.33 -10.53 19.01
CA PHE A 48 -24.11 -9.72 18.97
C PHE A 48 -24.34 -8.26 19.40
N PRO A 49 -24.79 -8.00 20.64
CA PRO A 49 -25.22 -6.66 21.08
C PRO A 49 -24.06 -5.66 21.16
N HIS A 50 -22.86 -6.12 21.49
CA HIS A 50 -21.69 -5.26 21.70
C HIS A 50 -20.72 -5.23 20.52
N VAL A 51 -20.97 -6.00 19.46
CA VAL A 51 -20.02 -6.11 18.35
C VAL A 51 -20.19 -4.91 17.41
N PRO A 52 -19.16 -4.08 17.21
CA PRO A 52 -19.28 -2.87 16.41
C PRO A 52 -19.38 -3.18 14.91
N TYR A 53 -19.74 -2.16 14.14
CA TYR A 53 -19.53 -2.13 12.70
C TYR A 53 -18.09 -1.63 12.43
N LEU A 54 -17.31 -2.35 11.61
CA LEU A 54 -15.87 -2.08 11.42
C LEU A 54 -15.50 -1.59 10.00
N ASN A 55 -16.48 -1.06 9.26
CA ASN A 55 -16.43 -0.77 7.81
C ASN A 55 -16.71 -1.99 6.91
N SER A 56 -17.47 -1.75 5.84
CA SER A 56 -17.97 -2.75 4.93
C SER A 56 -16.91 -3.32 3.98
N SER A 57 -15.84 -2.57 3.64
CA SER A 57 -14.93 -3.02 2.56
C SER A 57 -14.04 -4.21 2.98
N LEU A 58 -13.52 -4.21 4.21
CA LEU A 58 -12.77 -5.34 4.79
C LEU A 58 -13.62 -6.61 4.85
N PHE A 59 -14.92 -6.46 5.11
CA PHE A 59 -15.87 -7.56 5.23
C PHE A 59 -16.78 -7.70 4.00
N GLU A 60 -16.30 -7.28 2.83
CA GLU A 60 -16.96 -7.55 1.56
C GLU A 60 -16.58 -8.92 1.03
N LYS A 61 -17.59 -9.63 0.48
CA LYS A 61 -17.33 -10.89 -0.21
C LYS A 61 -16.38 -10.64 -1.37
N THR A 62 -15.27 -11.35 -1.35
CA THR A 62 -14.29 -11.36 -2.43
C THR A 62 -14.89 -11.97 -3.70
N GLU A 63 -14.30 -11.68 -4.86
CA GLU A 63 -14.73 -12.30 -6.13
C GLU A 63 -14.63 -13.83 -6.08
N LEU A 64 -13.65 -14.37 -5.35
CA LEU A 64 -13.52 -15.81 -5.13
C LEU A 64 -14.74 -16.36 -4.38
N GLU A 65 -15.15 -15.74 -3.28
CA GLU A 65 -16.32 -16.17 -2.50
C GLU A 65 -17.64 -16.00 -3.26
N LYS A 66 -17.73 -15.02 -4.17
CA LYS A 66 -18.90 -14.85 -5.06
C LYS A 66 -18.98 -15.94 -6.13
N ASN A 67 -17.83 -16.33 -6.69
CA ASN A 67 -17.75 -17.26 -7.81
C ASN A 67 -17.66 -18.74 -7.39
N THR A 68 -17.41 -19.01 -6.10
CA THR A 68 -17.24 -20.37 -5.58
C THR A 68 -18.24 -20.67 -4.45
N PHE A 69 -17.77 -21.03 -3.27
CA PHE A 69 -18.60 -21.26 -2.09
C PHE A 69 -18.16 -20.31 -0.97
N GLY A 70 -19.14 -19.83 -0.19
CA GLY A 70 -18.87 -18.99 0.97
C GLY A 70 -18.30 -19.81 2.13
N ILE A 71 -17.76 -19.11 3.14
CA ILE A 71 -17.24 -19.73 4.37
C ILE A 71 -18.28 -20.63 5.05
N ASN A 72 -19.55 -20.30 4.90
CA ASN A 72 -20.71 -21.02 5.42
C ASN A 72 -20.86 -22.44 4.84
N ALA A 73 -20.25 -22.74 3.68
CA ALA A 73 -20.23 -24.08 3.10
C ALA A 73 -19.12 -24.99 3.67
N ILE A 74 -18.26 -24.48 4.56
CA ILE A 74 -17.19 -25.28 5.19
C ILE A 74 -17.82 -26.24 6.21
N SER A 75 -17.51 -27.53 6.08
CA SER A 75 -18.02 -28.55 6.99
C SER A 75 -17.39 -28.44 8.39
N ALA A 76 -18.23 -28.25 9.41
CA ALA A 76 -17.83 -28.34 10.82
C ALA A 76 -17.76 -29.79 11.34
N ARG A 77 -18.13 -30.78 10.53
CA ARG A 77 -18.37 -32.17 10.97
C ARG A 77 -17.11 -32.95 11.31
N VAL A 78 -15.94 -32.49 10.85
CA VAL A 78 -14.66 -33.16 11.10
C VAL A 78 -13.90 -32.36 12.15
N PRO A 79 -13.64 -32.91 13.35
CA PRO A 79 -12.78 -32.27 14.33
C PRO A 79 -11.31 -32.35 13.89
N LEU A 80 -10.59 -31.24 14.00
CA LEU A 80 -9.14 -31.22 13.79
C LEU A 80 -8.44 -31.91 14.98
N PRO A 81 -7.53 -32.87 14.74
CA PRO A 81 -6.76 -33.48 15.82
C PRO A 81 -5.83 -32.44 16.47
N LEU A 82 -5.55 -32.61 17.76
CA LEU A 82 -4.56 -31.79 18.47
C LEU A 82 -3.15 -32.04 17.87
N LEU A 83 -2.72 -31.14 16.99
CA LEU A 83 -1.44 -31.23 16.32
C LEU A 83 -0.29 -31.15 17.33
N SER A 84 0.73 -31.98 17.15
CA SER A 84 1.87 -32.10 18.07
C SER A 84 2.62 -30.78 18.26
N CYS A 85 2.68 -29.96 17.22
CA CYS A 85 3.40 -28.68 17.19
C CYS A 85 2.52 -27.49 17.63
N SER A 86 1.24 -27.71 17.94
CA SER A 86 0.30 -26.65 18.31
C SER A 86 0.57 -26.12 19.72
N ILE A 87 0.38 -24.81 19.91
CA ILE A 87 0.41 -24.17 21.22
C ILE A 87 -0.59 -24.81 22.19
N LEU A 88 -1.71 -25.31 21.67
CA LEU A 88 -2.75 -25.96 22.48
C LEU A 88 -2.24 -27.21 23.21
N LYS A 89 -1.31 -27.95 22.60
CA LYS A 89 -0.70 -29.14 23.22
C LYS A 89 0.36 -28.76 24.25
N LYS A 90 1.06 -27.64 24.04
CA LYS A 90 2.05 -27.08 24.97
C LYS A 90 1.38 -26.47 26.21
N ALA A 91 0.25 -25.78 26.02
CA ALA A 91 -0.58 -25.16 27.06
C ALA A 91 -1.40 -26.16 27.90
N LYS A 92 -1.07 -27.47 27.84
CA LYS A 92 -1.74 -28.55 28.60
C LYS A 92 -3.26 -28.65 28.39
N HIS A 93 -3.80 -28.19 27.26
CA HIS A 93 -5.18 -28.54 26.93
C HIS A 93 -5.27 -30.02 26.58
N THR A 94 -5.94 -30.81 27.44
CA THR A 94 -6.01 -32.27 27.31
C THR A 94 -7.22 -32.75 26.51
N ALA A 95 -8.29 -31.95 26.42
CA ALA A 95 -9.49 -32.31 25.69
C ALA A 95 -9.37 -31.98 24.19
N PRO A 96 -9.63 -32.95 23.28
CA PRO A 96 -9.70 -32.69 21.85
C PRO A 96 -10.88 -31.74 21.55
N PRO A 97 -10.70 -30.74 20.68
CA PRO A 97 -11.79 -29.85 20.29
C PRO A 97 -12.90 -30.62 19.58
N ARG A 98 -14.14 -30.20 19.81
CA ARG A 98 -15.35 -30.85 19.30
C ARG A 98 -15.59 -30.57 17.82
N SER A 99 -15.04 -29.47 17.30
CA SER A 99 -15.11 -29.08 15.89
C SER A 99 -13.83 -28.42 15.41
N THR A 100 -13.65 -28.31 14.10
CA THR A 100 -12.57 -27.52 13.48
C THR A 100 -12.64 -26.05 13.93
N LEU A 101 -13.84 -25.48 14.04
CA LEU A 101 -14.01 -24.08 14.46
C LEU A 101 -13.56 -23.86 15.91
N GLU A 102 -13.91 -24.78 16.83
CA GLU A 102 -13.45 -24.70 18.22
C GLU A 102 -11.92 -24.79 18.31
N TYR A 103 -11.28 -25.64 17.48
CA TYR A 103 -9.82 -25.68 17.39
C TYR A 103 -9.26 -24.31 17.03
N LEU A 104 -9.80 -23.65 16.00
CA LEU A 104 -9.32 -22.35 15.52
C LEU A 104 -9.48 -21.27 16.57
N PHE A 105 -10.65 -21.16 17.23
CA PHE A 105 -10.85 -20.17 18.29
C PHE A 105 -9.93 -20.40 19.48
N ARG A 106 -9.78 -21.66 19.94
CA ARG A 106 -8.83 -21.97 21.03
C ARG A 106 -7.40 -21.63 20.63
N PHE A 107 -7.02 -21.94 19.40
CA PHE A 107 -5.68 -21.64 18.89
C PHE A 107 -5.40 -20.13 18.89
N LEU A 108 -6.35 -19.31 18.39
CA LEU A 108 -6.21 -17.86 18.39
C LEU A 108 -6.22 -17.31 19.83
N ASP A 109 -7.11 -17.79 20.70
CA ASP A 109 -7.20 -17.35 22.09
C ASP A 109 -5.96 -17.68 22.93
N ALA A 110 -5.11 -18.62 22.49
CA ALA A 110 -3.85 -18.95 23.14
C ALA A 110 -2.73 -17.90 22.89
N TYR A 111 -2.97 -16.92 22.02
CA TYR A 111 -2.07 -15.80 21.78
C TYR A 111 -2.68 -14.50 22.30
N ASP A 112 -1.82 -13.55 22.64
CA ASP A 112 -2.24 -12.18 22.92
C ASP A 112 -2.05 -11.32 21.68
N PHE A 113 -3.11 -10.63 21.27
CA PHE A 113 -3.13 -9.70 20.15
C PHE A 113 -3.29 -8.24 20.60
N ALA A 114 -3.34 -7.97 21.91
CA ALA A 114 -3.35 -6.62 22.45
C ALA A 114 -2.03 -5.90 22.15
N SER A 115 -2.09 -4.58 21.95
CA SER A 115 -0.94 -3.73 21.59
C SER A 115 -0.51 -2.80 22.71
N THR A 116 -1.08 -2.94 23.90
CA THR A 116 -0.75 -2.09 25.04
C THR A 116 0.41 -2.71 25.80
N GLY A 117 1.53 -1.98 25.90
CA GLY A 117 2.64 -2.23 26.81
C GLY A 117 2.26 -2.11 28.28
N ASP A 118 1.01 -2.41 28.63
CA ASP A 118 0.61 -2.59 30.00
C ASP A 118 1.41 -3.76 30.55
N GLY A 119 2.40 -3.42 31.36
CA GLY A 119 2.87 -4.28 32.44
C GLY A 119 1.76 -4.52 33.49
N ALA A 120 0.51 -4.66 33.05
CA ALA A 120 -0.54 -5.32 33.81
C ALA A 120 -0.12 -6.78 33.93
N VAL A 121 0.70 -7.02 34.96
CA VAL A 121 0.82 -8.31 35.60
C VAL A 121 -0.59 -8.71 36.00
N GLU A 122 -1.29 -9.46 35.16
CA GLU A 122 -2.31 -10.41 35.57
C GLU A 122 -2.61 -11.42 34.43
N ASP A 123 -1.86 -12.53 34.53
CA ASP A 123 -2.38 -13.89 34.51
C ASP A 123 -2.49 -14.67 33.19
N ASN A 124 -1.58 -14.50 32.22
CA ASN A 124 -1.43 -15.51 31.17
C ASN A 124 -0.03 -15.56 30.54
N ASP A 125 0.61 -16.74 30.56
CA ASP A 125 1.81 -17.15 29.79
C ASP A 125 1.61 -17.12 28.24
N LYS A 126 0.75 -16.22 27.73
CA LYS A 126 0.39 -16.15 26.30
C LYS A 126 1.47 -15.41 25.52
N THR A 127 1.79 -15.92 24.33
CA THR A 127 2.75 -15.30 23.43
C THR A 127 2.12 -14.09 22.73
N LEU A 128 2.77 -12.93 22.80
CA LEU A 128 2.34 -11.70 22.13
C LEU A 128 2.54 -11.79 20.61
N ILE A 129 1.52 -11.42 19.84
CA ILE A 129 1.51 -11.39 18.38
C ILE A 129 1.13 -9.97 17.92
N ASN A 130 2.14 -9.18 17.54
CA ASN A 130 1.94 -7.84 16.99
C ASN A 130 1.80 -7.86 15.45
N ALA A 131 1.54 -6.69 14.85
CA ALA A 131 1.38 -6.53 13.41
C ALA A 131 2.61 -6.98 12.61
N SER A 132 3.80 -6.79 13.18
CA SER A 132 5.08 -7.23 12.59
C SER A 132 5.17 -8.76 12.50
N VAL A 133 4.83 -9.47 13.59
CA VAL A 133 4.79 -10.94 13.62
C VAL A 133 3.73 -11.51 12.67
N LEU A 134 2.56 -10.87 12.57
CA LEU A 134 1.54 -11.27 11.61
C LEU A 134 2.04 -11.21 10.18
N GLY A 135 2.69 -10.11 9.77
CA GLY A 135 3.26 -10.02 8.42
C GLY A 135 4.32 -11.09 8.15
N LEU A 136 5.19 -11.38 9.13
CA LEU A 136 6.16 -12.47 9.04
C LEU A 136 5.49 -13.84 8.81
N ILE A 137 4.38 -14.12 9.50
CA ILE A 137 3.62 -15.37 9.34
C ILE A 137 3.02 -15.42 7.93
N PHE A 138 2.37 -14.34 7.48
CA PHE A 138 1.73 -14.29 6.17
C PHE A 138 2.74 -14.44 5.02
N GLU A 139 3.90 -13.80 5.12
CA GLU A 139 4.97 -13.94 4.12
C GLU A 139 5.51 -15.37 4.04
N LYS A 140 5.68 -16.04 5.19
CA LYS A 140 6.08 -17.46 5.22
C LYS A 140 5.05 -18.37 4.57
N ILE A 141 3.75 -18.06 4.71
CA ILE A 141 2.66 -18.84 4.11
C ILE A 141 2.60 -18.66 2.59
N ASN A 142 2.80 -17.43 2.09
CA ASN A 142 2.81 -17.16 0.64
C ASN A 142 4.06 -17.74 -0.06
N GLY A 143 5.14 -17.95 0.69
CA GLY A 143 6.41 -18.47 0.18
C GLY A 143 7.20 -17.42 -0.60
N HIS A 144 8.53 -17.54 -0.60
CA HIS A 144 9.45 -16.58 -1.25
C HIS A 144 9.43 -16.65 -2.80
N LYS A 145 8.33 -17.11 -3.41
CA LYS A 145 8.25 -17.33 -4.87
C LYS A 145 8.49 -16.04 -5.66
N ASP A 146 8.15 -14.89 -5.09
CA ASP A 146 8.24 -13.57 -5.74
C ASP A 146 9.50 -12.79 -5.32
N GLY A 147 10.47 -13.43 -4.65
CA GLY A 147 11.69 -12.75 -4.20
C GLY A 147 11.49 -11.68 -3.11
N SER A 148 10.32 -11.68 -2.46
CA SER A 148 9.97 -10.82 -1.33
C SER A 148 10.63 -11.31 -0.04
N VAL A 149 11.26 -10.38 0.68
CA VAL A 149 11.98 -10.66 1.92
C VAL A 149 11.57 -9.65 2.98
N PHE A 150 11.15 -10.16 4.14
CA PHE A 150 10.80 -9.33 5.30
C PHE A 150 11.96 -8.42 5.68
N THR A 151 11.67 -7.13 5.88
CA THR A 151 12.68 -6.16 6.31
C THR A 151 12.66 -6.01 7.82
N PRO A 152 13.79 -6.15 8.54
CA PRO A 152 13.81 -5.96 9.99
C PRO A 152 13.32 -4.56 10.40
N GLY A 153 12.60 -4.46 11.53
CA GLY A 153 12.01 -3.20 12.00
C GLY A 153 13.02 -2.07 12.22
N VAL A 154 14.26 -2.40 12.64
CA VAL A 154 15.34 -1.42 12.80
C VAL A 154 15.73 -0.77 11.46
N ILE A 155 15.72 -1.54 10.38
CA ILE A 155 16.04 -1.06 9.02
C ILE A 155 14.91 -0.16 8.50
N THR A 156 13.66 -0.62 8.62
CA THR A 156 12.49 0.18 8.17
C THR A 156 12.42 1.50 8.93
N MET A 157 12.57 1.46 10.24
CA MET A 157 12.57 2.66 11.10
C MET A 157 13.68 3.63 10.71
N TYR A 158 14.92 3.16 10.55
CA TYR A 158 16.04 4.01 10.12
C TYR A 158 15.79 4.66 8.75
N MET A 159 15.39 3.86 7.75
CA MET A 159 15.14 4.34 6.40
C MET A 159 14.00 5.37 6.36
N CYS A 160 12.90 5.11 7.08
CA CYS A 160 11.77 6.02 7.20
C CYS A 160 12.20 7.32 7.88
N ARG A 161 12.91 7.26 9.01
CA ARG A 161 13.41 8.45 9.73
C ARG A 161 14.23 9.34 8.80
N GLU A 162 15.22 8.78 8.11
CA GLU A 162 16.12 9.55 7.24
C GLU A 162 15.41 10.10 5.99
N ALA A 163 14.61 9.28 5.31
CA ALA A 163 13.96 9.69 4.06
C ALA A 163 12.81 10.67 4.30
N ILE A 164 11.95 10.40 5.29
CA ILE A 164 10.75 11.20 5.56
C ILE A 164 11.12 12.52 6.22
N SER A 165 12.06 12.54 7.17
CA SER A 165 12.54 13.80 7.77
C SER A 165 13.06 14.77 6.71
N ARG A 166 13.86 14.28 5.76
CA ARG A 166 14.36 15.10 4.63
C ARG A 166 13.24 15.55 3.72
N THR A 167 12.31 14.64 3.40
CA THR A 167 11.14 14.96 2.58
C THR A 167 10.30 16.07 3.19
N VAL A 168 10.05 16.02 4.51
CA VAL A 168 9.34 17.07 5.24
C VAL A 168 10.12 18.39 5.17
N ILE A 169 11.42 18.37 5.48
CA ILE A 169 12.27 19.57 5.42
C ILE A 169 12.23 20.21 4.02
N ASP A 170 12.44 19.41 2.98
CA ASP A 170 12.43 19.87 1.59
C ASP A 170 11.07 20.44 1.19
N LYS A 171 9.95 19.80 1.59
CA LYS A 171 8.60 20.31 1.31
C LYS A 171 8.35 21.70 1.90
N PHE A 172 8.79 21.94 3.14
CA PHE A 172 8.66 23.24 3.79
C PHE A 172 9.62 24.27 3.19
N ASN A 173 10.86 23.88 2.88
CA ASN A 173 11.82 24.74 2.19
C ASN A 173 11.30 25.18 0.82
N ASP A 174 10.72 24.26 0.04
CA ASP A 174 10.16 24.52 -1.29
C ASP A 174 8.98 25.49 -1.22
N ARG A 175 8.07 25.32 -0.25
CA ARG A 175 6.86 26.17 -0.12
C ARG A 175 7.17 27.57 0.41
N TYR A 176 8.05 27.69 1.39
CA TYR A 176 8.29 28.96 2.11
C TYR A 176 9.63 29.63 1.79
N GLY A 177 10.44 29.04 0.90
CA GLY A 177 11.77 29.55 0.57
C GLY A 177 12.77 29.48 1.74
N TRP A 178 12.54 28.57 2.69
CA TRP A 178 13.41 28.37 3.84
C TRP A 178 14.69 27.59 3.47
N ARG A 179 15.62 27.52 4.43
CA ARG A 179 16.89 26.79 4.29
C ARG A 179 17.17 25.94 5.53
N CYS A 180 16.16 25.20 5.98
CA CYS A 180 16.29 24.29 7.10
C CYS A 180 17.14 23.09 6.68
N THR A 181 18.05 22.64 7.54
CA THR A 181 18.91 21.46 7.29
C THR A 181 18.62 20.30 8.23
N SER A 182 17.89 20.57 9.32
CA SER A 182 17.48 19.59 10.32
C SER A 182 16.02 19.80 10.75
N VAL A 183 15.42 18.78 11.37
CA VAL A 183 14.08 18.87 11.97
C VAL A 183 14.05 19.93 13.08
N SER A 184 15.16 20.13 13.79
CA SER A 184 15.29 21.18 14.80
C SER A 184 15.26 22.59 14.18
N ASP A 185 15.94 22.80 13.05
CA ASP A 185 15.85 24.07 12.31
C ASP A 185 14.42 24.35 11.86
N LEU A 186 13.75 23.32 11.34
CA LEU A 186 12.37 23.41 10.89
C LEU A 186 11.43 23.74 12.06
N TYR A 187 11.58 23.06 13.20
CA TYR A 187 10.83 23.36 14.42
C TYR A 187 10.96 24.84 14.82
N ASN A 188 12.17 25.38 14.83
CA ASN A 188 12.41 26.79 15.17
C ASN A 188 11.80 27.77 14.15
N ARG A 189 11.58 27.34 12.90
CA ARG A 189 11.01 28.18 11.83
C ARG A 189 9.49 28.05 11.73
N ILE A 190 8.91 26.93 12.16
CA ILE A 190 7.49 26.63 11.97
C ILE A 190 6.57 27.60 12.72
N ASP A 191 7.07 28.23 13.78
CA ASP A 191 6.32 29.26 14.53
C ASP A 191 6.11 30.56 13.74
N ASN A 192 6.77 30.73 12.59
CA ASN A 192 6.53 31.88 11.71
C ASN A 192 5.25 31.74 10.86
N ILE A 193 4.59 30.58 10.89
CA ILE A 193 3.35 30.30 10.14
C ILE A 193 2.29 29.75 11.10
N SER A 194 1.02 29.77 10.68
CA SER A 194 -0.04 29.16 11.48
C SER A 194 0.08 27.63 11.49
N VAL A 195 -0.44 27.00 12.55
CA VAL A 195 -0.49 25.53 12.66
C VAL A 195 -1.31 24.91 11.52
N SER A 196 -2.33 25.63 11.05
CA SER A 196 -3.14 25.20 9.90
C SER A 196 -2.33 25.16 8.62
N GLU A 197 -1.55 26.21 8.32
CA GLU A 197 -0.68 26.25 7.14
C GLU A 197 0.43 25.19 7.20
N ALA A 198 0.98 24.95 8.39
CA ALA A 198 1.96 23.90 8.60
C ALA A 198 1.36 22.50 8.35
N ASN A 199 0.17 22.22 8.90
CA ASN A 199 -0.54 20.96 8.64
C ASN A 199 -0.93 20.80 7.17
N GLU A 200 -1.41 21.86 6.50
CA GLU A 200 -1.72 21.82 5.07
C GLU A 200 -0.46 21.45 4.25
N THR A 201 0.70 21.99 4.61
CA THR A 201 1.97 21.68 3.94
C THR A 201 2.36 20.21 4.16
N PHE A 202 2.22 19.74 5.39
CA PHE A 202 2.58 18.38 5.80
C PHE A 202 1.63 17.32 5.19
N ASP A 203 0.32 17.57 5.20
CA ASP A 203 -0.72 16.64 4.72
C ASP A 203 -0.67 16.46 3.18
N ASN A 204 0.04 17.34 2.49
CA ASN A 204 0.32 17.26 1.06
C ASN A 204 1.57 16.44 0.70
N ILE A 205 2.22 15.81 1.67
CA ILE A 205 3.35 14.89 1.43
C ILE A 205 2.82 13.55 0.92
N LYS A 206 3.39 13.04 -0.18
CA LYS A 206 3.02 11.76 -0.80
C LYS A 206 4.21 10.81 -0.81
N ILE A 207 4.05 9.65 -0.18
CA ILE A 207 5.06 8.60 0.00
C ILE A 207 4.57 7.32 -0.68
N CYS A 208 5.42 6.69 -1.50
CA CYS A 208 5.07 5.45 -2.18
C CYS A 208 6.12 4.35 -2.01
N ASP A 209 5.64 3.12 -1.81
CA ASP A 209 6.40 1.90 -2.01
C ASP A 209 5.93 1.17 -3.28
N PRO A 210 6.74 1.12 -4.36
CA PRO A 210 6.36 0.53 -5.64
C PRO A 210 6.44 -1.02 -5.65
N ALA A 211 6.89 -1.64 -4.55
CA ALA A 211 6.95 -3.08 -4.33
C ALA A 211 6.62 -3.39 -2.85
N VAL A 212 5.42 -3.00 -2.44
CA VAL A 212 5.05 -2.81 -1.02
C VAL A 212 5.08 -4.07 -0.16
N GLY A 213 4.96 -5.26 -0.77
CA GLY A 213 4.94 -6.51 -0.04
C GLY A 213 3.87 -6.52 1.06
N SER A 214 4.26 -6.87 2.29
CA SER A 214 3.37 -6.89 3.45
C SER A 214 3.04 -5.51 4.04
N GLY A 215 3.57 -4.41 3.48
CA GLY A 215 3.28 -3.05 3.94
C GLY A 215 4.09 -2.56 5.12
N HIS A 216 5.24 -3.19 5.42
CA HIS A 216 6.05 -2.82 6.58
C HIS A 216 6.58 -1.39 6.50
N PHE A 217 7.14 -0.97 5.34
CA PHE A 217 7.59 0.41 5.14
C PHE A 217 6.47 1.43 5.29
N LEU A 218 5.24 1.13 4.84
CA LEU A 218 4.13 2.07 4.97
C LEU A 218 3.68 2.26 6.42
N VAL A 219 3.71 1.20 7.25
CA VAL A 219 3.43 1.33 8.69
C VAL A 219 4.54 2.09 9.41
N SER A 220 5.80 1.81 9.08
CA SER A 220 6.94 2.53 9.63
C SER A 220 6.89 4.03 9.25
N ALA A 221 6.53 4.32 7.99
CA ALA A 221 6.31 5.67 7.50
C ALA A 221 5.14 6.38 8.21
N LEU A 222 4.03 5.67 8.47
CA LEU A 222 2.90 6.19 9.24
C LEU A 222 3.35 6.66 10.64
N ASN A 223 4.09 5.80 11.34
CA ASN A 223 4.59 6.10 12.69
C ASN A 223 5.55 7.29 12.68
N GLU A 224 6.48 7.34 11.72
CA GLU A 224 7.43 8.44 11.57
C GLU A 224 6.72 9.77 11.25
N MET A 225 5.71 9.76 10.39
CA MET A 225 4.94 10.98 10.06
C MET A 225 4.20 11.54 11.29
N ILE A 226 3.61 10.68 12.13
CA ILE A 226 2.95 11.10 13.38
C ILE A 226 3.97 11.65 14.36
N TYR A 227 5.11 10.97 14.53
CA TYR A 227 6.21 11.43 15.35
C TYR A 227 6.73 12.80 14.89
N LEU A 228 6.89 13.01 13.58
CA LEU A 228 7.32 14.28 13.02
C LEU A 228 6.31 15.39 13.29
N LYS A 229 5.00 15.16 13.12
CA LYS A 229 3.97 16.15 13.51
C LYS A 229 4.05 16.52 14.99
N TYR A 230 4.22 15.53 15.87
CA TYR A 230 4.40 15.76 17.30
C TYR A 230 5.70 16.53 17.61
N SER A 231 6.82 16.14 17.01
CA SER A 231 8.14 16.76 17.21
C SER A 231 8.16 18.21 16.73
N LEU A 232 7.48 18.52 15.63
CA LEU A 232 7.30 19.86 15.10
C LEU A 232 6.23 20.67 15.86
N GLY A 233 5.49 20.02 16.76
CA GLY A 233 4.42 20.63 17.55
C GLY A 233 3.15 20.91 16.75
N ILE A 234 3.00 20.37 15.54
CA ILE A 234 1.84 20.62 14.66
C ILE A 234 0.77 19.54 14.77
N LEU A 235 0.98 18.52 15.61
CA LEU A 235 -0.06 17.54 15.98
C LEU A 235 -1.14 18.23 16.81
N VAL A 236 -2.35 18.30 16.26
CA VAL A 236 -3.50 19.00 16.86
C VAL A 236 -4.73 18.11 16.95
N ASP A 237 -5.58 18.37 17.94
CA ASP A 237 -6.89 17.76 18.07
C ASP A 237 -7.92 18.33 17.08
N SER A 238 -9.16 17.83 17.16
CA SER A 238 -10.30 18.26 16.34
C SER A 238 -10.68 19.74 16.52
N ALA A 239 -10.30 20.37 17.64
CA ALA A 239 -10.49 21.80 17.90
C ALA A 239 -9.28 22.66 17.48
N GLY A 240 -8.24 22.05 16.89
CA GLY A 240 -7.01 22.71 16.47
C GLY A 240 -6.04 23.02 17.62
N GLN A 241 -6.25 22.44 18.81
CA GLN A 241 -5.32 22.62 19.93
C GLN A 241 -4.19 21.61 19.86
N ARG A 242 -2.96 22.08 20.08
CA ARG A 242 -1.75 21.24 20.04
C ARG A 242 -1.73 20.22 21.19
N ILE A 243 -1.23 19.02 20.91
CA ILE A 243 -0.89 18.05 21.95
C ILE A 243 0.35 18.53 22.69
N ARG A 244 0.22 18.78 24.00
CA ARG A 244 1.30 19.37 24.81
C ARG A 244 2.36 18.32 25.10
N LYS A 245 3.61 18.64 24.78
CA LYS A 245 4.79 17.80 25.10
C LYS A 245 5.04 17.65 26.61
N THR A 246 4.43 18.50 27.44
CA THR A 246 4.50 18.39 28.91
C THR A 246 3.64 17.27 29.46
N ASP A 247 2.59 16.88 28.74
CA ASP A 247 1.58 15.94 29.23
C ASP A 247 1.81 14.55 28.64
N TYR A 248 2.26 14.52 27.38
CA TYR A 248 2.45 13.31 26.60
C TYR A 248 3.81 13.30 25.92
N THR A 249 4.45 12.14 25.94
CA THR A 249 5.66 11.83 25.16
C THR A 249 5.28 10.81 24.10
N ILE A 250 5.56 11.11 22.83
CA ILE A 250 5.36 10.19 21.71
C ILE A 250 6.72 9.80 21.16
N THR A 251 7.00 8.51 21.14
CA THR A 251 8.24 7.91 20.61
C THR A 251 7.92 6.74 19.71
N ILE A 252 8.91 6.31 18.92
CA ILE A 252 8.84 5.08 18.16
C ILE A 252 9.81 4.11 18.81
N ASP A 253 9.30 2.99 19.32
CA ASP A 253 10.11 1.92 19.88
C ASP A 253 9.75 0.60 19.19
N ASN A 254 10.76 -0.16 18.78
CA ASN A 254 10.61 -1.41 18.02
C ASN A 254 9.64 -1.29 16.82
N ASP A 255 9.71 -0.16 16.10
CA ASP A 255 8.86 0.18 14.95
C ASP A 255 7.35 0.34 15.29
N GLU A 256 7.01 0.52 16.57
CA GLU A 256 5.67 0.83 17.05
C GLU A 256 5.59 2.23 17.68
N LEU A 257 4.48 2.92 17.47
CA LEU A 257 4.22 4.22 18.08
C LEU A 257 3.83 4.02 19.55
N VAL A 258 4.64 4.57 20.46
CA VAL A 258 4.43 4.49 21.91
C VAL A 258 4.07 5.87 22.43
N ILE A 259 3.00 5.93 23.23
CA ILE A 259 2.53 7.14 23.89
C ILE A 259 2.65 6.93 25.40
N SER A 260 3.40 7.81 26.06
CA SER A 260 3.60 7.80 27.51
C SER A 260 3.11 9.11 28.13
N LEU A 261 2.64 9.04 29.37
CA LEU A 261 2.27 10.19 30.19
C LEU A 261 3.50 10.84 30.81
N TYR A 262 3.32 12.02 31.41
CA TYR A 262 4.39 12.78 32.09
C TYR A 262 5.11 12.01 33.20
N ASP A 263 4.45 11.03 33.82
CA ASP A 263 5.00 10.18 34.89
C ASP A 263 5.74 8.95 34.36
N GLY A 264 5.83 8.78 33.03
CA GLY A 264 6.47 7.66 32.36
C GLY A 264 5.57 6.43 32.19
N SER A 265 4.34 6.43 32.71
CA SER A 265 3.38 5.35 32.47
C SER A 265 2.87 5.35 31.02
N PHE A 266 2.49 4.19 30.50
CA PHE A 266 1.93 4.08 29.16
C PHE A 266 0.51 4.64 29.10
N PHE A 267 0.18 5.28 27.98
CA PHE A 267 -1.18 5.73 27.72
C PHE A 267 -2.10 4.52 27.53
N SER A 268 -3.17 4.47 28.32
CA SER A 268 -4.25 3.50 28.17
C SER A 268 -5.56 4.22 27.94
N TYR A 269 -6.32 3.78 26.93
CA TYR A 269 -7.58 4.41 26.55
C TYR A 269 -8.70 4.00 27.51
N ILE A 270 -9.25 4.98 28.22
CA ILE A 270 -10.40 4.83 29.10
C ILE A 270 -11.60 5.53 28.45
N PRO A 271 -12.64 4.78 28.02
CA PRO A 271 -13.85 5.38 27.45
C PRO A 271 -14.50 6.37 28.42
N SER A 272 -15.14 7.41 27.88
CA SER A 272 -15.79 8.51 28.64
C SER A 272 -14.86 9.46 29.42
N ASN A 273 -13.54 9.23 29.47
CA ASN A 273 -12.59 10.22 30.01
C ASN A 273 -12.28 11.27 28.94
N PRO A 274 -12.54 12.58 29.17
CA PRO A 274 -12.38 13.61 28.14
C PRO A 274 -10.96 13.76 27.56
N GLU A 275 -9.92 13.73 28.38
CA GLU A 275 -8.54 13.89 27.90
C GLU A 275 -8.03 12.60 27.23
N CYS A 276 -8.36 11.41 27.76
CA CYS A 276 -8.04 10.15 27.08
C CYS A 276 -8.74 10.06 25.72
N GLN A 277 -10.01 10.47 25.66
CA GLN A 277 -10.79 10.52 24.43
C GLN A 277 -10.12 11.45 23.41
N ARG A 278 -9.76 12.67 23.82
CA ARG A 278 -9.11 13.66 22.98
C ARG A 278 -7.83 13.13 22.32
N ILE A 279 -6.94 12.49 23.08
CA ILE A 279 -5.70 11.92 22.53
C ILE A 279 -5.98 10.74 21.60
N GLN A 280 -6.87 9.83 22.02
CA GLN A 280 -7.22 8.66 21.21
C GLN A 280 -7.82 9.08 19.86
N GLU A 281 -8.76 10.03 19.87
CA GLU A 281 -9.35 10.61 18.67
C GLU A 281 -8.30 11.30 17.79
N THR A 282 -7.42 12.11 18.39
CA THR A 282 -6.37 12.83 17.66
C THR A 282 -5.47 11.85 16.91
N ILE A 283 -4.96 10.82 17.59
CA ILE A 283 -4.07 9.82 16.96
C ILE A 283 -4.80 9.02 15.89
N PHE A 284 -6.04 8.62 16.13
CA PHE A 284 -6.85 7.91 15.13
C PHE A 284 -7.08 8.75 13.87
N GLN A 285 -7.51 10.00 14.03
CA GLN A 285 -7.84 10.87 12.89
C GLN A 285 -6.59 11.23 12.10
N GLU A 286 -5.46 11.45 12.77
CA GLU A 286 -4.18 11.72 12.09
C GLU A 286 -3.64 10.48 11.38
N LYS A 287 -3.72 9.29 12.01
CA LYS A 287 -3.40 8.02 11.33
C LYS A 287 -4.25 7.83 10.08
N ARG A 288 -5.56 8.02 10.20
CA ARG A 288 -6.52 7.91 9.10
C ARG A 288 -6.16 8.87 7.97
N ARG A 289 -5.91 10.16 8.27
CA ARG A 289 -5.56 11.17 7.27
C ARG A 289 -4.27 10.82 6.52
N ILE A 290 -3.24 10.36 7.24
CA ILE A 290 -1.97 9.95 6.63
C ILE A 290 -2.17 8.74 5.71
N ILE A 291 -2.90 7.72 6.15
CA ILE A 291 -3.20 6.52 5.35
C ILE A 291 -3.98 6.88 4.08
N GLU A 292 -5.03 7.72 4.19
CA GLU A 292 -5.93 8.06 3.07
C GLU A 292 -5.29 8.99 2.03
N HIS A 293 -4.36 9.85 2.46
CA HIS A 293 -3.84 10.92 1.60
C HIS A 293 -2.34 10.86 1.34
N SER A 294 -1.54 10.21 2.17
CA SER A 294 -0.07 10.32 2.11
C SER A 294 0.62 9.02 1.75
N LEU A 295 0.04 7.86 2.06
CA LEU A 295 0.69 6.56 1.87
C LEU A 295 0.11 5.82 0.65
N PHE A 296 0.99 5.38 -0.24
CA PHE A 296 0.66 4.68 -1.49
C PHE A 296 1.52 3.43 -1.65
N GLY A 297 0.97 2.39 -2.25
CA GLY A 297 1.68 1.11 -2.38
C GLY A 297 1.26 0.33 -3.61
N VAL A 298 2.20 -0.36 -4.23
CA VAL A 298 1.91 -1.27 -5.36
C VAL A 298 2.59 -2.61 -5.11
N ASP A 299 1.86 -3.69 -5.34
CA ASP A 299 2.46 -5.04 -5.40
C ASP A 299 1.85 -5.83 -6.55
N ILE A 300 2.65 -6.71 -7.16
CA ILE A 300 2.18 -7.60 -8.23
C ILE A 300 1.29 -8.72 -7.67
N ASN A 301 1.50 -9.10 -6.40
CA ASN A 301 0.79 -10.19 -5.75
C ASN A 301 -0.45 -9.66 -5.00
N PRO A 302 -1.67 -10.08 -5.39
CA PRO A 302 -2.91 -9.61 -4.75
C PRO A 302 -3.01 -9.99 -3.27
N ASN A 303 -2.33 -11.05 -2.82
CA ASN A 303 -2.30 -11.40 -1.40
C ASN A 303 -1.42 -10.44 -0.60
N SER A 304 -0.28 -10.00 -1.14
CA SER A 304 0.58 -8.98 -0.52
C SER A 304 -0.19 -7.68 -0.32
N VAL A 305 -0.91 -7.22 -1.35
CA VAL A 305 -1.80 -6.05 -1.28
C VAL A 305 -2.80 -6.16 -0.13
N LYS A 306 -3.48 -7.31 0.01
CA LYS A 306 -4.44 -7.55 1.10
C LYS A 306 -3.77 -7.55 2.47
N ILE A 307 -2.56 -8.11 2.59
CA ILE A 307 -1.80 -8.12 3.84
C ILE A 307 -1.37 -6.70 4.23
N CYS A 308 -0.91 -5.90 3.26
CA CYS A 308 -0.59 -4.49 3.48
C CYS A 308 -1.80 -3.71 3.97
N GLN A 309 -2.97 -3.86 3.32
CA GLN A 309 -4.22 -3.24 3.75
C GLN A 309 -4.62 -3.66 5.17
N LEU A 310 -4.56 -4.98 5.47
CA LEU A 310 -4.80 -5.52 6.80
C LEU A 310 -3.86 -4.92 7.85
N ARG A 311 -2.57 -4.79 7.53
CA ARG A 311 -1.57 -4.24 8.45
C ARG A 311 -1.87 -2.77 8.80
N LEU A 312 -2.21 -1.96 7.80
CA LEU A 312 -2.62 -0.56 8.01
C LEU A 312 -3.93 -0.47 8.80
N TRP A 313 -4.92 -1.35 8.55
CA TRP A 313 -6.14 -1.41 9.34
C TRP A 313 -5.89 -1.81 10.79
N ILE A 314 -5.03 -2.81 11.05
CA ILE A 314 -4.67 -3.21 12.42
C ILE A 314 -4.02 -2.02 13.14
N GLU A 315 -3.11 -1.31 12.48
CA GLU A 315 -2.42 -0.15 13.09
C GLU A 315 -3.37 1.00 13.43
N LEU A 316 -4.43 1.17 12.63
CA LEU A 316 -5.49 2.13 12.94
C LEU A 316 -6.45 1.62 14.03
N LEU A 317 -6.78 0.32 14.01
CA LEU A 317 -7.66 -0.33 14.98
C LEU A 317 -7.14 -0.16 16.42
N LYS A 318 -5.81 -0.17 16.61
CA LYS A 318 -5.15 0.11 17.91
C LYS A 318 -5.62 1.42 18.55
N ASN A 319 -5.97 2.43 17.74
CA ASN A 319 -6.41 3.75 18.22
C ASN A 319 -7.90 4.02 18.01
N THR A 320 -8.71 3.01 17.66
CA THR A 320 -10.16 3.20 17.60
C THR A 320 -10.74 3.60 18.97
N TYR A 321 -11.82 4.38 18.93
CA TYR A 321 -12.47 4.94 20.10
C TYR A 321 -13.99 4.76 20.03
N TYR A 322 -14.65 4.84 21.18
CA TYR A 322 -16.11 4.91 21.24
C TYR A 322 -16.58 6.35 21.02
N THR A 323 -17.59 6.54 20.17
CA THR A 323 -18.05 7.88 19.78
C THR A 323 -18.92 8.52 20.86
N ALA A 324 -18.70 9.80 21.14
CA ALA A 324 -19.52 10.54 22.10
C ALA A 324 -20.99 10.64 21.67
N ASP A 325 -21.24 10.78 20.35
CA ASP A 325 -22.59 10.88 19.76
C ASP A 325 -23.44 9.63 20.00
N SER A 326 -22.80 8.46 20.12
CA SER A 326 -23.48 7.20 20.44
C SER A 326 -23.63 6.95 21.95
N GLY A 327 -23.25 7.91 22.79
CA GLY A 327 -23.14 7.71 24.24
C GLY A 327 -22.06 6.69 24.61
N TYR A 328 -20.97 6.64 23.84
CA TYR A 328 -19.86 5.70 23.99
C TYR A 328 -20.24 4.22 23.82
N THR A 329 -21.20 3.92 22.95
CA THR A 329 -21.65 2.54 22.69
C THR A 329 -21.17 1.99 21.34
N GLN A 330 -20.91 2.87 20.37
CA GLN A 330 -20.45 2.51 19.04
C GLN A 330 -18.99 2.90 18.84
N LEU A 331 -18.23 2.01 18.20
CA LEU A 331 -16.84 2.25 17.83
C LEU A 331 -16.77 3.05 16.53
N GLU A 332 -15.81 3.96 16.42
CA GLU A 332 -15.53 4.69 15.19
C GLU A 332 -15.22 3.73 14.03
N THR A 333 -15.76 4.04 12.85
CA THR A 333 -15.60 3.20 11.66
C THR A 333 -14.23 3.35 11.01
N LEU A 334 -13.70 2.25 10.48
CA LEU A 334 -12.42 2.28 9.76
C LEU A 334 -12.59 2.93 8.37
N PRO A 335 -11.55 3.59 7.82
CA PRO A 335 -11.55 4.15 6.48
C PRO A 335 -11.39 3.06 5.41
N ASN A 336 -11.60 3.44 4.14
CA ASN A 336 -11.36 2.56 2.99
C ASN A 336 -9.91 2.72 2.51
N ILE A 337 -9.04 1.76 2.85
CA ILE A 337 -7.61 1.80 2.50
C ILE A 337 -7.36 1.29 1.07
N ASP A 338 -8.36 0.61 0.49
CA ASP A 338 -8.29 -0.16 -0.76
C ASP A 338 -7.83 0.64 -1.99
N ILE A 339 -7.99 1.96 -1.97
CA ILE A 339 -7.71 2.79 -3.14
C ILE A 339 -6.26 3.24 -3.25
N ASN A 340 -5.49 3.28 -2.16
CA ASN A 340 -4.09 3.71 -2.23
C ASN A 340 -3.11 2.55 -2.40
N ILE A 341 -3.53 1.32 -2.08
CA ILE A 341 -2.73 0.11 -2.24
C ILE A 341 -3.25 -0.68 -3.44
N LYS A 342 -2.48 -0.73 -4.53
CA LYS A 342 -2.89 -1.30 -5.82
C LYS A 342 -2.22 -2.63 -6.12
N CYS A 343 -2.95 -3.51 -6.81
CA CYS A 343 -2.40 -4.72 -7.38
C CYS A 343 -1.99 -4.46 -8.84
N GLY A 344 -0.75 -4.74 -9.19
CA GLY A 344 -0.24 -4.60 -10.55
C GLY A 344 1.28 -4.68 -10.62
N ASN A 345 1.79 -4.94 -11.82
CA ASN A 345 3.22 -4.87 -12.11
C ASN A 345 3.62 -3.40 -12.29
N SER A 346 4.33 -2.86 -11.30
CA SER A 346 4.78 -1.47 -11.27
C SER A 346 5.80 -1.11 -12.35
N LEU A 347 6.53 -2.11 -12.89
CA LEU A 347 7.56 -1.93 -13.91
C LEU A 347 7.03 -2.01 -15.35
N LEU A 348 5.83 -2.54 -15.55
CA LEU A 348 5.19 -2.61 -16.85
C LEU A 348 4.12 -1.53 -16.97
N TYR A 349 4.15 -0.85 -18.09
CA TYR A 349 3.16 0.15 -18.45
C TYR A 349 2.86 0.05 -19.94
N ARG A 350 1.61 0.32 -20.32
CA ARG A 350 1.22 0.52 -21.72
C ARG A 350 1.53 1.94 -22.15
N PHE A 351 1.49 2.87 -21.20
CA PHE A 351 1.62 4.30 -21.43
C PHE A 351 2.68 4.89 -20.53
N ASP A 352 3.60 5.65 -21.11
CA ASP A 352 4.66 6.26 -20.36
C ASP A 352 4.11 7.33 -19.43
N ILE A 353 4.77 7.55 -18.29
CA ILE A 353 4.39 8.57 -17.35
C ILE A 353 4.47 9.98 -17.95
N THR A 354 5.28 10.15 -19.00
CA THR A 354 5.49 11.40 -19.71
C THR A 354 4.55 11.61 -20.91
N ASP A 355 3.74 10.62 -21.29
CA ASP A 355 2.84 10.74 -22.44
C ASP A 355 1.82 11.88 -22.25
N ASN A 356 1.47 12.62 -23.31
CA ASN A 356 0.47 13.69 -23.18
C ASN A 356 -0.96 13.12 -23.28
N ILE A 357 -1.78 13.28 -22.23
CA ILE A 357 -3.20 12.85 -22.21
C ILE A 357 -4.20 14.00 -22.38
N GLN A 358 -3.76 15.24 -22.55
CA GLN A 358 -4.62 16.42 -22.66
C GLN A 358 -5.65 16.28 -23.78
N GLN A 359 -5.19 15.81 -24.95
CA GLN A 359 -6.09 15.57 -26.08
C GLN A 359 -7.15 14.52 -25.75
N ILE A 360 -6.78 13.48 -24.99
CA ILE A 360 -7.68 12.40 -24.60
C ILE A 360 -8.72 12.92 -23.59
N LEU A 361 -8.29 13.72 -22.62
CA LEU A 361 -9.17 14.36 -21.65
C LEU A 361 -10.19 15.26 -22.37
N HIS A 362 -9.74 16.04 -23.35
CA HIS A 362 -10.61 16.85 -24.19
C HIS A 362 -11.62 16.00 -24.98
N ASP A 363 -11.15 14.99 -25.71
CA ASP A 363 -12.00 14.16 -26.58
C ASP A 363 -13.01 13.31 -25.78
N THR A 364 -12.65 12.91 -24.56
CA THR A 364 -13.52 12.13 -23.67
C THR A 364 -14.41 13.00 -22.78
N GLY A 365 -14.16 14.32 -22.71
CA GLY A 365 -14.85 15.26 -21.81
C GLY A 365 -14.55 15.03 -20.32
N ILE A 366 -13.45 14.34 -19.99
CA ILE A 366 -13.09 14.01 -18.61
C ILE A 366 -12.28 15.17 -18.01
N SER A 367 -12.75 15.70 -16.87
CA SER A 367 -12.00 16.65 -16.06
C SER A 367 -11.20 15.92 -14.97
N ILE A 368 -9.90 16.18 -14.88
CA ILE A 368 -9.04 15.64 -13.81
C ILE A 368 -9.51 16.13 -12.43
N ALA A 369 -9.92 17.40 -12.31
CA ALA A 369 -10.49 17.92 -11.07
C ALA A 369 -11.72 17.09 -10.62
N LYS A 370 -12.62 16.77 -11.56
CA LYS A 370 -13.78 15.91 -11.24
C LYS A 370 -13.38 14.49 -10.88
N TYR A 371 -12.34 13.97 -11.53
CA TYR A 371 -11.83 12.64 -11.22
C TYR A 371 -11.25 12.58 -9.80
N ARG A 372 -10.39 13.56 -9.44
CA ARG A 372 -9.84 13.72 -8.09
C ARG A 372 -10.92 13.87 -7.04
N GLU A 373 -11.94 14.70 -7.29
CA GLU A 373 -13.08 14.90 -6.38
C GLU A 373 -13.89 13.60 -6.17
N THR A 374 -14.10 12.82 -7.23
CA THR A 374 -14.83 11.55 -7.12
C THR A 374 -14.03 10.54 -6.30
N VAL A 375 -12.72 10.44 -6.54
CA VAL A 375 -11.82 9.58 -5.73
C VAL A 375 -11.80 10.01 -4.27
N PHE A 376 -11.71 11.32 -4.01
CA PHE A 376 -11.77 11.88 -2.66
C PHE A 376 -13.12 11.57 -1.96
N SER A 377 -14.23 11.73 -2.67
CA SER A 377 -15.57 11.43 -2.16
C SER A 377 -15.73 9.94 -1.85
N TYR A 378 -15.18 9.06 -2.68
CA TYR A 378 -15.19 7.62 -2.45
C TYR A 378 -14.43 7.24 -1.18
N LYS A 379 -13.25 7.82 -0.93
CA LYS A 379 -12.45 7.58 0.29
C LYS A 379 -13.26 7.88 1.55
N ASN A 380 -14.03 8.97 1.51
CA ASN A 380 -14.80 9.48 2.64
C ASN A 380 -16.25 8.97 2.73
N ALA A 381 -16.73 8.20 1.75
CA ALA A 381 -18.12 7.75 1.74
C ALA A 381 -18.37 6.70 2.85
N PRO A 382 -19.39 6.90 3.71
CA PRO A 382 -19.77 5.91 4.72
C PRO A 382 -20.67 4.80 4.14
N ASP A 383 -21.49 5.11 3.12
CA ASP A 383 -22.54 4.25 2.59
C ASP A 383 -22.08 3.37 1.41
N LYS A 384 -22.50 2.10 1.42
CA LYS A 384 -22.12 1.08 0.42
C LYS A 384 -22.72 1.28 -0.97
N LEU A 385 -23.95 1.77 -1.07
CA LEU A 385 -24.59 2.05 -2.36
C LEU A 385 -23.90 3.23 -3.03
N VAL A 386 -23.66 4.30 -2.29
CA VAL A 386 -22.90 5.47 -2.77
C VAL A 386 -21.51 5.05 -3.25
N LYS A 387 -20.82 4.19 -2.49
CA LYS A 387 -19.52 3.62 -2.90
C LYS A 387 -19.59 2.84 -4.21
N ARG A 388 -20.62 2.01 -4.43
CA ARG A 388 -20.75 1.23 -5.66
C ARG A 388 -20.97 2.12 -6.87
N GLU A 389 -21.79 3.15 -6.74
CA GLU A 389 -22.01 4.14 -7.79
C GLU A 389 -20.72 4.91 -8.12
N MET A 390 -20.03 5.41 -7.10
CA MET A 390 -18.75 6.10 -7.26
C MET A 390 -17.67 5.20 -7.88
N ASN A 391 -17.57 3.94 -7.43
CA ASN A 391 -16.61 2.98 -8.00
C ASN A 391 -16.94 2.67 -9.46
N GLY A 392 -18.23 2.54 -9.81
CA GLY A 392 -18.66 2.39 -11.20
C GLY A 392 -18.27 3.59 -12.07
N PHE A 393 -18.39 4.81 -11.53
CA PHE A 393 -17.95 6.03 -12.22
C PHE A 393 -16.43 6.10 -12.36
N ILE A 394 -15.67 5.79 -11.31
CA ILE A 394 -14.21 5.69 -11.34
C ILE A 394 -13.78 4.68 -12.39
N HIS A 395 -14.38 3.49 -12.41
CA HIS A 395 -14.08 2.45 -13.39
C HIS A 395 -14.38 2.91 -14.83
N ASN A 396 -15.51 3.59 -15.04
CA ASN A 396 -15.85 4.17 -16.35
C ASN A 396 -14.81 5.20 -16.81
N ILE A 397 -14.39 6.12 -15.94
CA ILE A 397 -13.32 7.08 -16.23
C ILE A 397 -12.03 6.34 -16.61
N LYS A 398 -11.61 5.37 -15.80
CA LYS A 398 -10.38 4.60 -16.05
C LYS A 398 -10.43 3.88 -17.40
N THR A 399 -11.55 3.22 -17.72
CA THR A 399 -11.74 2.53 -18.99
C THR A 399 -11.70 3.49 -20.17
N LYS A 400 -12.39 4.64 -20.08
CA LYS A 400 -12.35 5.67 -21.14
C LYS A 400 -10.95 6.24 -21.35
N LEU A 401 -10.21 6.50 -20.27
CA LEU A 401 -8.82 6.97 -20.36
C LEU A 401 -7.96 5.88 -20.99
N ALA A 402 -8.03 4.64 -20.52
CA ALA A 402 -7.27 3.53 -21.07
C ALA A 402 -7.57 3.29 -22.56
N ASP A 403 -8.84 3.31 -22.96
CA ASP A 403 -9.27 3.15 -24.35
C ASP A 403 -8.80 4.32 -25.22
N GLY A 404 -8.93 5.54 -24.71
CA GLY A 404 -8.46 6.75 -25.38
C GLY A 404 -6.95 6.72 -25.63
N ILE A 405 -6.15 6.33 -24.64
CA ILE A 405 -4.70 6.24 -24.80
C ILE A 405 -4.34 5.06 -25.72
N THR A 406 -5.01 3.91 -25.58
CA THR A 406 -4.82 2.75 -26.49
C THR A 406 -5.08 3.13 -27.94
N GLY A 407 -6.13 3.90 -28.22
CA GLY A 407 -6.47 4.38 -29.56
C GLY A 407 -5.41 5.28 -30.20
N GLN A 408 -4.54 5.91 -29.41
CA GLN A 408 -3.46 6.75 -29.90
C GLN A 408 -2.19 5.97 -30.26
N LEU A 409 -2.09 4.68 -29.88
CA LEU A 409 -0.92 3.87 -30.16
C LEU A 409 -0.68 3.72 -31.68
N PRO A 410 0.58 3.81 -32.15
CA PRO A 410 0.89 3.73 -33.58
C PRO A 410 0.36 2.46 -34.26
N GLU A 411 0.47 1.32 -33.59
CA GLU A 411 -0.01 0.02 -34.08
C GLU A 411 -1.54 -0.01 -34.24
N ILE A 412 -2.27 0.63 -33.30
CA ILE A 412 -3.74 0.73 -33.33
C ILE A 412 -4.21 1.73 -34.39
N ARG A 413 -3.52 2.87 -34.54
CA ARG A 413 -3.78 3.82 -35.63
C ARG A 413 -3.53 3.18 -37.00
N GLN A 414 -2.46 2.40 -37.13
CA GLN A 414 -2.17 1.65 -38.35
C GLN A 414 -3.26 0.62 -38.64
N LEU A 415 -3.67 -0.18 -37.65
CA LEU A 415 -4.77 -1.13 -37.77
C LEU A 415 -6.07 -0.46 -38.21
N THR A 416 -6.41 0.68 -37.60
CA THR A 416 -7.61 1.46 -37.94
C THR A 416 -7.55 1.96 -39.40
N SER A 417 -6.40 2.46 -39.85
CA SER A 417 -6.20 2.88 -41.23
C SER A 417 -6.36 1.72 -42.23
N LEU A 418 -5.79 0.55 -41.92
CA LEU A 418 -5.92 -0.64 -42.78
C LEU A 418 -7.36 -1.16 -42.84
N ARG A 419 -8.07 -1.18 -41.70
CA ARG A 419 -9.49 -1.53 -41.64
C ARG A 419 -10.35 -0.56 -42.45
N ASN A 420 -10.08 0.74 -42.39
CA ASN A 420 -10.78 1.73 -43.21
C ASN A 420 -10.52 1.52 -44.70
N GLN A 421 -9.29 1.16 -45.09
CA GLN A 421 -8.97 0.82 -46.49
C GLN A 421 -9.69 -0.44 -46.96
N LEU A 422 -9.78 -1.47 -46.11
CA LEU A 422 -10.52 -2.71 -46.41
C LEU A 422 -12.03 -2.43 -46.53
N PHE A 423 -12.59 -1.64 -45.62
CA PHE A 423 -13.99 -1.21 -45.67
C PHE A 423 -14.30 -0.43 -46.95
N ALA A 424 -13.40 0.47 -47.39
CA ALA A 424 -13.57 1.21 -48.63
C ALA A 424 -13.54 0.31 -49.90
N ILE A 425 -12.87 -0.85 -49.82
CA ILE A 425 -12.89 -1.86 -50.89
C ILE A 425 -14.22 -2.62 -50.90
N ASP A 426 -14.73 -2.98 -49.72
CA ASP A 426 -15.97 -3.76 -49.53
C ASP A 426 -17.24 -2.90 -49.61
N ALA A 427 -17.11 -1.58 -49.63
CA ALA A 427 -18.23 -0.66 -49.73
C ALA A 427 -19.06 -0.89 -51.01
N PRO A 428 -20.41 -0.88 -50.92
CA PRO A 428 -21.27 -1.06 -52.09
C PRO A 428 -21.00 0.00 -53.16
N ARG A 429 -20.88 -0.42 -54.41
CA ARG A 429 -20.71 0.48 -55.56
C ARG A 429 -21.88 0.37 -56.53
N LEU A 430 -22.20 1.49 -57.17
CA LEU A 430 -23.23 1.60 -58.21
C LEU A 430 -22.83 0.91 -59.52
N ILE A 431 -21.53 0.76 -59.78
CA ILE A 431 -20.98 0.15 -60.99
C ILE A 431 -20.18 -1.11 -60.59
N PRO A 432 -20.50 -2.30 -61.14
CA PRO A 432 -19.75 -3.52 -60.87
C PRO A 432 -18.37 -3.49 -61.53
N TYR A 433 -17.40 -4.15 -60.88
CA TYR A 433 -16.03 -4.26 -61.38
C TYR A 433 -15.93 -5.15 -62.62
N THR A 434 -14.97 -4.86 -63.49
CA THR A 434 -14.55 -5.76 -64.56
C THR A 434 -13.73 -6.93 -64.01
N ASP A 435 -13.62 -8.05 -64.74
CA ASP A 435 -12.88 -9.25 -64.31
C ASP A 435 -11.41 -8.97 -63.95
N LYS A 436 -10.76 -8.04 -64.68
CA LYS A 436 -9.39 -7.60 -64.39
C LYS A 436 -9.31 -6.82 -63.07
N GLU A 437 -10.29 -5.96 -62.79
CA GLU A 437 -10.37 -5.21 -61.54
C GLU A 437 -10.68 -6.11 -60.35
N LEU A 438 -11.59 -7.08 -60.51
CA LEU A 438 -11.89 -8.09 -59.48
C LEU A 438 -10.63 -8.84 -59.04
N THR A 439 -9.77 -9.22 -59.98
CA THR A 439 -8.50 -9.91 -59.69
C THR A 439 -7.52 -9.02 -58.91
N ILE A 440 -7.44 -7.73 -59.24
CA ILE A 440 -6.57 -6.77 -58.55
C ILE A 440 -7.08 -6.50 -57.13
N ILE A 441 -8.40 -6.37 -56.99
CA ILE A 441 -9.08 -6.10 -55.72
C ILE A 441 -8.98 -7.30 -54.79
N SER A 442 -9.17 -8.53 -55.29
CA SER A 442 -8.99 -9.74 -54.48
C SER A 442 -7.57 -9.79 -53.91
N LYS A 443 -6.53 -9.58 -54.72
CA LYS A 443 -5.14 -9.57 -54.24
C LYS A 443 -4.88 -8.47 -53.21
N LYS A 444 -5.45 -7.28 -53.39
CA LYS A 444 -5.33 -6.17 -52.43
C LYS A 444 -6.08 -6.48 -51.13
N ARG A 445 -7.26 -7.07 -51.21
CA ARG A 445 -8.07 -7.55 -50.08
C ARG A 445 -7.31 -8.60 -49.28
N ASP A 446 -6.73 -9.60 -49.95
CA ASP A 446 -5.98 -10.69 -49.30
C ASP A 446 -4.75 -10.14 -48.57
N LYS A 447 -4.03 -9.20 -49.21
CA LYS A 447 -2.90 -8.52 -48.58
C LYS A 447 -3.32 -7.71 -47.35
N LEU A 448 -4.35 -6.86 -47.46
CA LEU A 448 -4.84 -6.06 -46.35
C LEU A 448 -5.35 -6.94 -45.20
N THR A 449 -6.06 -8.02 -45.51
CA THR A 449 -6.54 -8.99 -44.51
C THR A 449 -5.37 -9.63 -43.78
N LYS A 450 -4.30 -10.01 -44.50
CA LYS A 450 -3.10 -10.58 -43.90
C LYS A 450 -2.37 -9.57 -43.00
N ASP A 451 -2.19 -8.34 -43.48
CA ASP A 451 -1.51 -7.27 -42.72
C ASP A 451 -2.32 -6.90 -41.45
N ILE A 452 -3.67 -6.90 -41.54
CA ILE A 452 -4.57 -6.71 -40.40
C ILE A 452 -4.39 -7.85 -39.39
N GLN A 453 -4.44 -9.10 -39.83
CA GLN A 453 -4.30 -10.26 -38.95
C GLN A 453 -2.95 -10.29 -38.24
N GLU A 454 -1.87 -9.91 -38.92
CA GLU A 454 -0.53 -9.86 -38.33
C GLU A 454 -0.44 -8.79 -37.22
N ILE A 455 -1.02 -7.61 -37.45
CA ILE A 455 -1.07 -6.55 -36.44
C ILE A 455 -2.00 -6.94 -35.28
N GLU A 456 -3.14 -7.57 -35.55
CA GLU A 456 -4.06 -8.08 -34.52
C GLU A 456 -3.40 -9.12 -33.63
N ASN A 457 -2.66 -10.07 -34.21
CA ASN A 457 -1.92 -11.08 -33.46
C ASN A 457 -0.88 -10.42 -32.54
N ARG A 458 -0.11 -9.44 -33.05
CA ARG A 458 0.86 -8.69 -32.25
C ARG A 458 0.22 -7.90 -31.10
N ILE A 459 -0.94 -7.29 -31.35
CA ILE A 459 -1.69 -6.57 -30.31
C ILE A 459 -2.20 -7.53 -29.25
N GLU A 460 -2.73 -8.69 -29.64
CA GLU A 460 -3.26 -9.67 -28.69
C GLU A 460 -2.15 -10.30 -27.84
N GLU A 461 -1.00 -10.63 -28.45
CA GLU A 461 0.20 -11.07 -27.72
C GLU A 461 0.63 -10.04 -26.66
N LYS A 462 0.72 -8.76 -27.04
CA LYS A 462 1.04 -7.66 -26.12
C LYS A 462 -0.03 -7.50 -25.05
N ARG A 463 -1.31 -7.62 -25.39
CA ARG A 463 -2.43 -7.45 -24.44
C ARG A 463 -2.33 -8.44 -23.28
N SER A 464 -1.92 -9.68 -23.56
CA SER A 464 -1.68 -10.69 -22.53
C SER A 464 -0.54 -10.29 -21.59
N ILE A 465 0.57 -9.79 -22.14
CA ILE A 465 1.75 -9.33 -21.39
C ILE A 465 1.40 -8.15 -20.46
N TYR A 466 0.66 -7.17 -20.97
CA TYR A 466 0.28 -5.97 -20.22
C TYR A 466 -1.03 -6.12 -19.43
N ALA A 467 -1.57 -7.33 -19.27
CA ALA A 467 -2.83 -7.55 -18.56
C ALA A 467 -2.76 -7.06 -17.10
N ASN A 468 -1.59 -7.23 -16.48
CA ASN A 468 -1.32 -6.84 -15.09
C ASN A 468 -0.47 -5.56 -14.98
N ALA A 469 -0.24 -4.82 -16.07
CA ALA A 469 0.53 -3.58 -16.05
C ALA A 469 -0.16 -2.53 -15.18
N LEU A 470 0.62 -1.74 -14.44
CA LEU A 470 0.09 -0.67 -13.60
C LEU A 470 0.23 0.69 -14.30
N GLU A 471 -0.91 1.27 -14.68
CA GLU A 471 -0.95 2.60 -15.26
C GLU A 471 -1.00 3.68 -14.16
N TRP A 472 0.18 4.08 -13.67
CA TRP A 472 0.35 5.01 -12.53
C TRP A 472 -0.55 6.25 -12.57
N ARG A 473 -0.69 6.87 -13.74
CA ARG A 473 -1.50 8.08 -13.94
C ARG A 473 -2.99 7.84 -13.85
N ILE A 474 -3.44 6.66 -14.27
CA ILE A 474 -4.84 6.25 -14.19
C ILE A 474 -5.16 5.78 -12.77
N GLU A 475 -4.24 5.09 -12.12
CA GLU A 475 -4.44 4.52 -10.80
C GLU A 475 -4.38 5.56 -9.67
N TYR A 476 -3.58 6.63 -9.83
CA TYR A 476 -3.37 7.68 -8.82
C TYR A 476 -3.65 9.09 -9.37
N PRO A 477 -4.94 9.45 -9.58
CA PRO A 477 -5.29 10.76 -10.11
C PRO A 477 -4.95 11.92 -9.19
N GLU A 478 -4.74 11.68 -7.89
CA GLU A 478 -4.30 12.72 -6.95
C GLU A 478 -2.89 13.24 -7.26
N LEU A 479 -2.11 12.51 -8.05
CA LEU A 479 -0.78 12.89 -8.53
C LEU A 479 -0.81 13.53 -9.93
N LEU A 480 -2.00 13.85 -10.44
CA LEU A 480 -2.15 14.59 -11.68
C LEU A 480 -2.45 16.06 -11.41
N ASP A 481 -1.82 16.93 -12.20
CA ASP A 481 -2.23 18.32 -12.32
C ASP A 481 -3.49 18.45 -13.20
N ASP A 482 -4.05 19.66 -13.29
CA ASP A 482 -5.27 19.89 -14.08
C ASP A 482 -5.09 19.65 -15.59
N SER A 483 -3.84 19.60 -16.06
CA SER A 483 -3.49 19.26 -17.44
C SER A 483 -3.30 17.74 -17.65
N GLY A 484 -3.36 16.94 -16.59
CA GLY A 484 -3.14 15.49 -16.64
C GLY A 484 -1.65 15.09 -16.66
N SER A 485 -0.74 16.01 -16.36
CA SER A 485 0.69 15.70 -16.17
C SER A 485 0.93 15.13 -14.78
N PHE A 486 1.85 14.17 -14.68
CA PHE A 486 2.19 13.53 -13.41
C PHE A 486 3.11 14.44 -12.57
N ILE A 487 2.63 14.83 -11.39
CA ILE A 487 3.32 15.71 -10.44
C ILE A 487 4.49 14.96 -9.77
N GLY A 488 4.29 13.67 -9.50
CA GLY A 488 5.24 12.82 -8.81
C GLY A 488 5.07 12.76 -7.29
N PHE A 489 5.66 11.73 -6.69
CA PHE A 489 5.71 11.55 -5.25
C PHE A 489 6.81 12.41 -4.61
N ASP A 490 6.64 12.74 -3.34
CA ASP A 490 7.65 13.42 -2.53
C ASP A 490 8.74 12.45 -2.05
N CYS A 491 8.36 11.22 -1.72
CA CYS A 491 9.26 10.16 -1.27
C CYS A 491 8.91 8.81 -1.90
N ILE A 492 9.92 8.09 -2.37
CA ILE A 492 9.83 6.68 -2.73
C ILE A 492 10.67 5.88 -1.73
N ILE A 493 10.10 4.85 -1.11
CA ILE A 493 10.79 4.05 -0.10
C ILE A 493 10.37 2.58 -0.24
N GLY A 494 11.28 1.64 0.01
CA GLY A 494 10.92 0.23 -0.03
C GLY A 494 12.09 -0.75 -0.10
N ASN A 495 11.74 -2.02 -0.27
CA ASN A 495 12.66 -3.13 -0.49
C ASN A 495 12.29 -3.87 -1.78
N PRO A 496 12.79 -3.42 -2.95
CA PRO A 496 12.47 -4.06 -4.22
C PRO A 496 12.92 -5.54 -4.29
N PRO A 497 12.32 -6.37 -5.16
CA PRO A 497 12.59 -7.80 -5.23
C PRO A 497 14.01 -8.15 -5.73
N TYR A 498 14.56 -9.27 -5.21
CA TYR A 498 15.92 -9.75 -5.50
C TYR A 498 15.90 -10.88 -6.54
N ILE A 499 15.45 -10.57 -7.75
CA ILE A 499 15.32 -11.54 -8.84
C ILE A 499 16.25 -11.19 -10.00
N GLN A 500 17.00 -12.18 -10.48
CA GLN A 500 17.80 -12.05 -11.70
C GLN A 500 16.89 -12.09 -12.93
N LEU A 501 16.99 -11.07 -13.80
CA LEU A 501 16.14 -10.93 -14.98
C LEU A 501 16.21 -12.17 -15.90
N GLN A 502 17.38 -12.80 -16.04
CA GLN A 502 17.54 -14.03 -16.85
C GLN A 502 16.63 -15.18 -16.44
N LYS A 503 16.24 -15.26 -15.16
CA LYS A 503 15.40 -16.34 -14.63
C LYS A 503 13.91 -16.13 -14.88
N MET A 504 13.52 -14.95 -15.36
CA MET A 504 12.11 -14.57 -15.53
C MET A 504 11.53 -14.94 -16.91
N GLY A 505 12.37 -15.35 -17.88
CA GLY A 505 11.90 -15.76 -19.20
C GLY A 505 11.14 -14.65 -19.92
N ILE A 506 9.87 -14.91 -20.29
CA ILE A 506 8.99 -14.01 -21.05
C ILE A 506 8.83 -12.64 -20.37
N ASP A 507 8.76 -12.61 -19.03
CA ASP A 507 8.61 -11.35 -18.29
C ASP A 507 9.84 -10.44 -18.46
N ALA A 508 11.04 -11.01 -18.61
CA ALA A 508 12.25 -10.22 -18.89
C ALA A 508 12.30 -9.69 -20.32
N ASP A 509 11.67 -10.38 -21.28
CA ASP A 509 11.51 -9.88 -22.64
C ASP A 509 10.54 -8.69 -22.64
N ALA A 510 9.41 -8.79 -21.94
CA ALA A 510 8.48 -7.68 -21.75
C ALA A 510 9.15 -6.44 -21.11
N LEU A 511 9.97 -6.64 -20.07
CA LEU A 511 10.72 -5.55 -19.44
C LEU A 511 11.77 -4.93 -20.36
N SER A 512 12.31 -5.69 -21.30
CA SER A 512 13.26 -5.19 -22.31
C SER A 512 12.60 -4.17 -23.25
N ASP A 513 11.29 -4.32 -23.51
CA ASP A 513 10.53 -3.44 -24.38
C ASP A 513 10.18 -2.09 -23.71
N MET A 514 10.30 -1.99 -22.39
CA MET A 514 10.04 -0.77 -21.61
C MET A 514 11.15 0.27 -21.73
N LYS A 515 12.26 -0.05 -22.40
CA LYS A 515 13.38 0.88 -22.71
C LYS A 515 14.02 1.57 -21.49
N TYR A 516 13.99 0.92 -20.32
CA TYR A 516 14.76 1.38 -19.16
C TYR A 516 16.25 1.49 -19.49
N GLN A 517 16.85 2.65 -19.19
CA GLN A 517 18.28 2.90 -19.36
C GLN A 517 19.16 1.93 -18.57
N VAL A 518 18.67 1.50 -17.39
CA VAL A 518 19.38 0.58 -16.50
C VAL A 518 19.11 -0.89 -16.82
N PHE A 519 18.30 -1.21 -17.84
CA PHE A 519 18.02 -2.60 -18.21
C PHE A 519 19.29 -3.31 -18.68
N THR A 520 19.62 -4.39 -17.99
CA THR A 520 20.67 -5.32 -18.42
C THR A 520 20.16 -6.73 -18.18
N ARG A 521 20.09 -7.56 -19.23
CA ARG A 521 19.50 -8.91 -19.15
C ARG A 521 20.14 -9.79 -18.07
N THR A 522 21.45 -9.64 -17.83
CA THR A 522 22.22 -10.36 -16.80
C THR A 522 22.08 -9.77 -15.39
N GLY A 523 21.39 -8.64 -15.25
CA GLY A 523 21.23 -7.91 -13.99
C GLY A 523 20.04 -8.35 -13.15
N ASP A 524 19.88 -7.66 -12.04
CA ASP A 524 18.78 -7.87 -11.09
C ASP A 524 17.64 -6.86 -11.32
N ILE A 525 16.40 -7.29 -11.08
CA ILE A 525 15.19 -6.50 -11.31
C ILE A 525 15.14 -5.22 -10.46
N TYR A 526 15.72 -5.21 -9.26
CA TYR A 526 15.78 -4.00 -8.42
C TYR A 526 16.49 -2.81 -9.11
N CYS A 527 17.33 -3.07 -10.12
CA CYS A 527 17.94 -1.99 -10.90
C CYS A 527 16.87 -1.17 -11.62
N LEU A 528 15.87 -1.83 -12.21
CA LEU A 528 14.75 -1.18 -12.89
C LEU A 528 13.91 -0.35 -11.91
N PHE A 529 13.78 -0.80 -10.66
CA PHE A 529 13.08 -0.05 -9.62
C PHE A 529 13.77 1.27 -9.26
N TYR A 530 15.10 1.39 -9.35
CA TYR A 530 15.77 2.69 -9.17
C TYR A 530 15.37 3.70 -10.25
N GLU A 531 15.29 3.26 -11.50
CA GLU A 531 14.87 4.12 -12.62
C GLU A 531 13.38 4.46 -12.54
N LEU A 532 12.52 3.46 -12.27
CA LEU A 532 11.09 3.67 -12.03
C LEU A 532 10.85 4.62 -10.84
N GLY A 533 11.47 4.36 -9.69
CA GLY A 533 11.30 5.20 -8.51
C GLY A 533 11.72 6.65 -8.77
N THR A 534 12.80 6.84 -9.52
CA THR A 534 13.23 8.19 -9.95
C THR A 534 12.23 8.82 -10.92
N SER A 535 11.65 8.07 -11.87
CA SER A 535 10.65 8.62 -12.80
C SER A 535 9.38 9.04 -12.07
N LEU A 536 8.97 8.29 -11.04
CA LEU A 536 7.81 8.56 -10.18
C LEU A 536 8.00 9.73 -9.21
N LEU A 537 9.24 10.13 -8.91
CA LEU A 537 9.50 11.26 -8.01
C LEU A 537 9.24 12.61 -8.68
N ARG A 538 8.78 13.58 -7.90
CA ARG A 538 8.89 15.00 -8.26
C ARG A 538 10.35 15.43 -8.28
N HIS A 539 10.69 16.52 -8.98
CA HIS A 539 12.02 17.11 -8.85
C HIS A 539 12.28 17.54 -7.39
N GLY A 540 13.46 17.19 -6.87
CA GLY A 540 13.83 17.37 -5.47
C GLY A 540 13.30 16.31 -4.50
N GLY A 541 12.45 15.38 -4.97
CA GLY A 541 11.95 14.28 -4.15
C GLY A 541 13.03 13.25 -3.79
N THR A 542 12.79 12.48 -2.73
CA THR A 542 13.76 11.56 -2.12
C THR A 542 13.43 10.10 -2.43
N LEU A 543 14.42 9.28 -2.76
CA LEU A 543 14.27 7.82 -2.89
C LEU A 543 15.20 7.11 -1.90
N CYS A 544 14.68 6.14 -1.16
CA CYS A 544 15.44 5.32 -0.23
C CYS A 544 15.13 3.84 -0.42
N PHE A 545 16.07 3.07 -0.95
CA PHE A 545 15.90 1.61 -1.10
C PHE A 545 16.97 0.84 -0.35
N ILE A 546 16.55 -0.32 0.17
CA ILE A 546 17.46 -1.41 0.53
C ILE A 546 17.51 -2.42 -0.63
N THR A 547 18.70 -2.66 -1.17
CA THR A 547 18.90 -3.55 -2.33
C THR A 547 20.18 -4.38 -2.16
N SER A 548 20.48 -5.28 -3.11
CA SER A 548 21.77 -5.97 -3.09
C SER A 548 22.90 -4.98 -3.38
N ASN A 549 24.03 -5.12 -2.70
CA ASN A 549 25.20 -4.27 -2.93
C ASN A 549 25.99 -4.65 -4.23
N LYS A 550 25.62 -5.75 -4.90
CA LYS A 550 26.37 -6.31 -6.04
C LYS A 550 26.47 -5.36 -7.23
N TRP A 551 25.46 -4.54 -7.49
CA TRP A 551 25.48 -3.56 -8.58
C TRP A 551 26.65 -2.58 -8.49
N MET A 552 27.24 -2.39 -7.31
CA MET A 552 28.39 -1.49 -7.13
C MET A 552 29.66 -2.05 -7.79
N ARG A 553 29.78 -3.37 -7.94
CA ARG A 553 30.99 -4.06 -8.41
C ARG A 553 30.79 -4.90 -9.66
N ALA A 554 29.58 -5.40 -9.90
CA ALA A 554 29.27 -6.26 -11.02
C ALA A 554 29.19 -5.49 -12.35
N GLY A 555 29.48 -6.19 -13.46
CA GLY A 555 29.40 -5.64 -14.82
C GLY A 555 27.99 -5.17 -15.19
N TYR A 556 26.95 -5.92 -14.81
CA TYR A 556 25.55 -5.52 -15.09
C TYR A 556 25.16 -4.20 -14.42
N GLY A 557 25.84 -3.81 -13.34
CA GLY A 557 25.55 -2.58 -12.61
C GLY A 557 26.10 -1.32 -13.27
N GLU A 558 26.84 -1.41 -14.39
CA GLU A 558 27.42 -0.24 -15.06
C GLU A 558 26.36 0.77 -15.49
N ALA A 559 25.25 0.28 -16.07
CA ALA A 559 24.14 1.13 -16.50
C ALA A 559 23.52 1.86 -15.30
N LEU A 560 23.29 1.15 -14.18
CA LEU A 560 22.79 1.75 -12.95
C LEU A 560 23.75 2.79 -12.37
N ARG A 561 25.06 2.51 -12.32
CA ARG A 561 26.06 3.49 -11.83
C ARG A 561 26.08 4.76 -12.68
N ARG A 562 25.93 4.64 -14.01
CA ARG A 562 25.85 5.78 -14.92
C ARG A 562 24.58 6.60 -14.67
N PHE A 563 23.44 5.93 -14.58
CA PHE A 563 22.15 6.55 -14.29
C PHE A 563 22.17 7.33 -12.97
N LEU A 564 22.71 6.73 -11.89
CA LEU A 564 22.78 7.36 -10.57
C LEU A 564 23.63 8.64 -10.52
N ILE A 565 24.51 8.87 -11.50
CA ILE A 565 25.36 10.07 -11.56
C ILE A 565 24.81 11.08 -12.57
N ALA A 566 24.12 10.60 -13.61
CA ALA A 566 23.58 11.43 -14.67
C ALA A 566 22.23 12.06 -14.30
N ASP A 567 21.35 11.27 -13.68
CA ASP A 567 19.93 11.61 -13.53
C ASP A 567 19.50 11.80 -12.05
N THR A 568 20.39 11.53 -11.10
CA THR A 568 20.10 11.65 -9.66
C THR A 568 21.24 12.27 -8.85
N ASP A 569 20.97 12.51 -7.57
CA ASP A 569 21.92 13.00 -6.55
C ASP A 569 21.98 12.01 -5.38
N PRO A 570 22.92 11.04 -5.41
CA PRO A 570 23.13 10.10 -4.30
C PRO A 570 23.60 10.82 -3.04
N LEU A 571 22.88 10.67 -1.93
CA LEU A 571 23.13 11.39 -0.68
C LEU A 571 23.83 10.53 0.37
N VAL A 572 23.31 9.33 0.62
CA VAL A 572 23.82 8.40 1.64
C VAL A 572 23.87 6.98 1.07
N LEU A 573 25.00 6.30 1.25
CA LEU A 573 25.19 4.90 0.92
C LEU A 573 25.70 4.13 2.15
N ILE A 574 24.93 3.15 2.60
CA ILE A 574 25.32 2.26 3.71
C ILE A 574 25.47 0.85 3.17
N ASP A 575 26.68 0.32 3.19
CA ASP A 575 26.97 -1.06 2.77
C ASP A 575 27.11 -1.97 4.00
N PHE A 576 26.34 -3.06 4.06
CA PHE A 576 26.38 -4.02 5.16
C PHE A 576 27.44 -5.13 4.99
N ALA A 577 28.20 -5.11 3.88
CA ALA A 577 29.45 -5.84 3.65
C ALA A 577 29.59 -7.22 4.33
N GLY A 578 28.72 -8.18 3.99
CA GLY A 578 28.79 -9.55 4.51
C GLY A 578 27.94 -9.82 5.75
N THR A 579 27.32 -8.79 6.33
CA THR A 579 26.41 -8.96 7.47
C THR A 579 25.05 -9.42 6.97
N LYS A 580 24.56 -10.54 7.51
CA LYS A 580 23.23 -11.07 7.17
C LYS A 580 22.15 -10.21 7.80
N ILE A 581 21.57 -9.31 7.01
CA ILE A 581 20.42 -8.48 7.41
C ILE A 581 19.12 -9.29 7.40
N PHE A 582 19.02 -10.27 6.50
CA PHE A 582 17.84 -11.11 6.34
C PHE A 582 18.14 -12.54 6.81
N ASP A 583 17.30 -13.08 7.70
CA ASP A 583 17.47 -14.44 8.24
C ASP A 583 17.41 -15.53 7.16
N SER A 584 16.60 -15.30 6.12
CA SER A 584 16.34 -16.27 5.05
C SER A 584 17.21 -16.09 3.80
N ALA A 585 17.92 -14.97 3.64
CA ALA A 585 18.67 -14.66 2.42
C ALA A 585 20.17 -14.48 2.68
N THR A 586 21.00 -15.04 1.80
CA THR A 586 22.47 -14.92 1.83
C THR A 586 22.99 -13.72 1.02
N VAL A 587 22.13 -12.74 0.74
CA VAL A 587 22.44 -11.62 -0.15
C VAL A 587 23.07 -10.49 0.66
N ASP A 588 24.22 -10.00 0.21
CA ASP A 588 24.82 -8.77 0.73
C ASP A 588 23.99 -7.57 0.27
N THR A 589 23.64 -6.70 1.22
CA THR A 589 22.72 -5.59 1.02
C THR A 589 23.37 -4.24 1.27
N ASN A 590 22.77 -3.20 0.68
CA ASN A 590 23.04 -1.81 0.98
C ASN A 590 21.74 -1.02 1.14
N ILE A 591 21.81 0.12 1.81
CA ILE A 591 20.79 1.18 1.75
C ILE A 591 21.37 2.31 0.89
N LEU A 592 20.61 2.75 -0.11
CA LEU A 592 20.93 3.92 -0.91
C LEU A 592 19.79 4.95 -0.77
N LEU A 593 20.14 6.11 -0.25
CA LEU A 593 19.32 7.31 -0.22
C LEU A 593 19.80 8.27 -1.31
N LEU A 594 18.90 8.72 -2.17
CA LEU A 594 19.19 9.67 -3.24
C LEU A 594 18.06 10.69 -3.39
N ARG A 595 18.34 11.76 -4.15
CA ARG A 595 17.37 12.78 -4.54
C ARG A 595 17.26 12.86 -6.05
N LYS A 596 16.06 13.15 -6.57
CA LYS A 596 15.85 13.48 -7.99
C LYS A 596 16.30 14.91 -8.28
N SER A 597 17.59 15.09 -8.51
CA SER A 597 18.22 16.35 -8.90
C SER A 597 19.57 16.07 -9.53
N SER A 598 20.21 17.10 -10.11
CA SER A 598 21.57 16.96 -10.62
C SER A 598 22.55 16.60 -9.50
N PHE A 599 23.50 15.71 -9.79
CA PHE A 599 24.48 15.25 -8.81
C PHE A 599 25.31 16.39 -8.24
N SER A 600 25.24 16.58 -6.92
CA SER A 600 25.97 17.57 -6.16
C SER A 600 27.47 17.27 -6.03
N ARG A 601 27.90 16.06 -6.46
CA ARG A 601 29.24 15.50 -6.26
C ARG A 601 29.61 15.29 -4.80
N SER A 602 28.61 15.17 -3.93
CA SER A 602 28.77 14.89 -2.51
C SER A 602 27.94 13.67 -2.14
N LEU A 603 28.60 12.59 -1.74
CA LEU A 603 27.99 11.35 -1.25
C LEU A 603 28.64 10.98 0.08
N THR A 604 27.84 10.79 1.11
CA THR A 604 28.30 10.20 2.37
C THR A 604 28.16 8.69 2.28
N ALA A 605 29.26 7.95 2.38
CA ALA A 605 29.24 6.50 2.33
C ALA A 605 29.86 5.89 3.58
N CYS A 606 29.26 4.83 4.12
CA CYS A 606 29.85 4.03 5.18
C CYS A 606 29.66 2.54 4.94
N THR A 607 30.56 1.76 5.53
CA THR A 607 30.45 0.30 5.56
C THR A 607 30.28 -0.13 7.00
N VAL A 608 29.23 -0.89 7.28
CA VAL A 608 28.94 -1.37 8.63
C VAL A 608 29.34 -2.83 8.72
N THR A 609 30.26 -3.13 9.63
CA THR A 609 30.77 -4.48 9.90
C THR A 609 30.49 -4.91 11.34
N GLY A 610 30.10 -6.16 11.54
CA GLY A 610 29.91 -6.77 12.87
C GLY A 610 28.46 -7.22 13.13
N ARG A 611 28.26 -8.09 14.13
CA ARG A 611 26.90 -8.62 14.45
C ARG A 611 25.96 -7.55 15.00
N ASP A 612 26.49 -6.57 15.73
CA ASP A 612 25.73 -5.47 16.34
C ASP A 612 25.56 -4.27 15.36
N CYS A 613 25.58 -4.55 14.05
CA CYS A 613 25.50 -3.51 13.01
C CYS A 613 24.17 -2.75 13.02
N LEU A 614 23.08 -3.42 13.37
CA LEU A 614 21.74 -2.85 13.40
C LEU A 614 21.60 -1.84 14.56
N ASP A 615 22.20 -2.12 15.71
CA ASP A 615 22.19 -1.21 16.86
C ASP A 615 22.87 0.13 16.55
N LYS A 616 23.85 0.13 15.65
CA LYS A 616 24.53 1.34 15.19
C LYS A 616 23.70 2.23 14.27
N LEU A 617 22.57 1.73 13.75
CA LEU A 617 21.61 2.54 12.98
C LEU A 617 20.60 3.27 13.88
N VAL A 618 20.48 2.85 15.14
CA VAL A 618 19.52 3.42 16.11
C VAL A 618 20.09 4.68 16.79
N VAL A 619 21.42 4.80 16.85
CA VAL A 619 22.17 5.96 17.38
C VAL A 619 22.25 7.06 16.33
#